data_AF-A0A382HI10-F1
#
_entry.id   AF-A0A382HI10-F1
#
_cell.length_a   1.000
_cell.length_b   1.000
_cell.length_c   1.000
_cell.angle_alpha   90.00
_cell.angle_beta   90.00
_cell.angle_gamma   90.00
#
_symmetry.space_group_name_H-M   'P 1'
#
loop_
_entity.id
_entity.type
_entity.pdbx_description
1 polymer ?
#
loop_
_entity_poly.entity_id
_entity_poly.type
_entity_poly.pdbx_seq_one_letter_code
_entity_poly.pdbx_strand_id
1 'polypeptide(L)'
;MKLTAKEFRSEKNKRLTLLGMSGVGKTHLAKLIGENGGWYHFSGDYHIGATYLKDEIINNIAKKMKQDPWLQNLLKNQSISVNSQVTFDNLEPISAFLGKVGNPEEGGLAIDEFIRRQGLFLEAEIKAMYDVPSFIKKSQQLGYDNFINDAGGSLCELEDKKLYQLLAKNTLIVYIKTNKDAEKMLIERSKNQPKPVYYHPNFFASALQSYLEKNSLDYVAQIN
;
A
#
# COMPACT_ATOMS: atom_id res chain seq x y z
N MET A 1 -0.85 -6.04 25.79
CA MET A 1 -2.16 -6.32 26.39
C MET A 1 -3.09 -6.66 25.23
N LYS A 2 -3.71 -7.84 25.21
CA LYS A 2 -4.71 -8.19 24.18
C LYS A 2 -6.06 -7.72 24.72
N LEU A 3 -6.60 -6.62 24.19
CA LEU A 3 -7.91 -6.10 24.57
C LEU A 3 -9.00 -7.12 24.22
N THR A 4 -9.84 -7.47 25.20
CA THR A 4 -11.06 -8.25 24.98
C THR A 4 -12.16 -7.36 24.39
N ALA A 5 -13.17 -7.98 23.77
CA ALA A 5 -14.32 -7.23 23.24
C ALA A 5 -15.07 -6.42 24.31
N LYS A 6 -15.10 -6.92 25.55
CA LYS A 6 -15.74 -6.23 26.69
C LYS A 6 -14.95 -4.98 27.08
N GLU A 7 -13.63 -5.12 27.23
CA GLU A 7 -12.73 -4.00 27.55
C GLU A 7 -12.82 -2.91 26.48
N PHE A 8 -12.78 -3.29 25.19
CA PHE A 8 -12.92 -2.36 24.08
C PHE A 8 -14.27 -1.60 24.09
N ARG A 9 -15.38 -2.28 24.39
CA ARG A 9 -16.69 -1.62 24.49
C ARG A 9 -16.74 -0.59 25.61
N SER A 10 -16.05 -0.85 26.73
CA SER A 10 -15.97 0.07 27.86
C SER A 10 -14.96 1.21 27.68
N GLU A 11 -14.04 1.12 26.70
CA GLU A 11 -13.09 2.20 26.44
C GLU A 11 -13.80 3.47 25.92
N LYS A 12 -13.47 4.61 26.54
CA LYS A 12 -13.91 5.92 26.06
C LYS A 12 -13.33 6.24 24.68
N ASN A 13 -12.02 6.03 24.52
CA ASN A 13 -11.27 6.33 23.31
C ASN A 13 -10.95 5.03 22.56
N LYS A 14 -11.71 4.72 21.51
CA LYS A 14 -11.61 3.47 20.77
C LYS A 14 -10.55 3.54 19.69
N ARG A 15 -9.78 2.46 19.52
CA ARG A 15 -8.68 2.40 18.55
C ARG A 15 -8.71 1.07 17.81
N LEU A 16 -8.78 1.13 16.49
CA LEU A 16 -8.92 -0.02 15.62
C LEU A 16 -7.78 -0.11 14.60
N THR A 17 -7.35 -1.32 14.28
CA THR A 17 -6.59 -1.63 13.07
C THR A 17 -7.42 -2.60 12.23
N LEU A 18 -7.74 -2.22 10.99
CA LEU A 18 -8.41 -3.09 10.04
C LEU A 18 -7.40 -3.92 9.27
N LEU A 19 -7.56 -5.24 9.30
CA LEU A 19 -6.81 -6.20 8.47
C LEU A 19 -7.76 -6.93 7.53
N GLY A 20 -7.21 -7.46 6.45
CA GLY A 20 -7.96 -8.18 5.44
C GLY A 20 -7.36 -7.98 4.05
N MET A 21 -7.71 -8.86 3.13
CA MET A 21 -7.19 -8.85 1.76
C MET A 21 -7.45 -7.50 1.07
N SER A 22 -6.69 -7.22 0.01
CA SER A 22 -6.95 -6.04 -0.81
C SER A 22 -8.39 -6.09 -1.37
N GLY A 23 -9.08 -4.95 -1.33
CA GLY A 23 -10.45 -4.81 -1.86
C GLY A 23 -11.60 -5.24 -0.93
N VAL A 24 -11.36 -5.91 0.21
CA VAL A 24 -12.44 -6.40 1.11
C VAL A 24 -13.30 -5.31 1.79
N GLY A 25 -13.03 -4.03 1.50
CA GLY A 25 -13.82 -2.90 2.01
C GLY A 25 -13.23 -2.16 3.21
N LYS A 26 -11.97 -2.43 3.59
CA LYS A 26 -11.29 -1.75 4.72
C LYS A 26 -11.35 -0.22 4.61
N THR A 27 -10.85 0.32 3.50
CA THR A 27 -10.87 1.76 3.21
C THR A 27 -12.28 2.35 3.17
N HIS A 28 -13.25 1.60 2.63
CA HIS A 28 -14.64 2.07 2.61
C HIS A 28 -15.21 2.19 4.02
N LEU A 29 -14.99 1.17 4.86
CA LEU A 29 -15.40 1.20 6.26
C LEU A 29 -14.69 2.32 7.04
N ALA A 30 -13.39 2.49 6.83
CA ALA A 30 -12.60 3.51 7.51
C ALA A 30 -13.01 4.93 7.13
N LYS A 31 -13.30 5.18 5.84
CA LYS A 31 -13.88 6.45 5.38
C LYS A 31 -15.24 6.72 6.00
N LEU A 32 -16.15 5.74 5.97
CA LEU A 32 -17.49 5.88 6.53
C LEU A 32 -17.47 6.17 8.04
N ILE A 33 -16.61 5.49 8.79
CA ILE A 33 -16.45 5.70 10.24
C ILE A 33 -15.75 7.06 10.52
N GLY A 34 -14.80 7.46 9.67
CA GLY A 34 -14.14 8.75 9.79
C GLY A 34 -15.10 9.93 9.57
N GLU A 35 -15.77 9.93 8.42
CA GLU A 35 -16.67 11.00 7.98
C GLU A 35 -17.93 11.11 8.85
N ASN A 36 -18.58 9.98 9.15
CA ASN A 36 -19.85 10.00 9.88
C ASN A 36 -19.70 9.77 11.39
N GLY A 37 -18.59 9.17 11.82
CA GLY A 37 -18.37 8.79 13.22
C GLY A 37 -17.40 9.70 13.97
N GLY A 38 -16.74 10.65 13.29
CA GLY A 38 -15.74 11.53 13.92
C GLY A 38 -14.46 10.82 14.36
N TRP A 39 -14.09 9.73 13.68
CA TRP A 39 -12.85 9.00 13.97
C TRP A 39 -11.69 9.59 13.17
N TYR A 40 -10.49 9.59 13.75
CA TYR A 40 -9.29 9.88 12.99
C TYR A 40 -8.98 8.71 12.06
N HIS A 41 -9.05 8.93 10.76
CA HIS A 41 -8.73 7.94 9.74
C HIS A 41 -7.25 8.05 9.34
N PHE A 42 -6.46 7.06 9.77
CA PHE A 42 -5.10 6.85 9.29
C PHE A 42 -5.14 5.86 8.12
N SER A 43 -4.82 6.32 6.91
CA SER A 43 -4.68 5.46 5.73
C SER A 43 -3.21 5.07 5.55
N GLY A 44 -2.93 3.76 5.67
CA GLY A 44 -1.61 3.20 5.47
C GLY A 44 -1.09 3.47 4.06
N ASP A 45 -1.89 3.19 3.03
CA ASP A 45 -1.52 3.38 1.62
C ASP A 45 -1.15 4.84 1.32
N TYR A 46 -1.95 5.79 1.81
CA TYR A 46 -1.63 7.22 1.69
C TYR A 46 -0.31 7.56 2.37
N HIS A 47 -0.10 7.10 3.61
CA HIS A 47 1.13 7.41 4.36
C HIS A 47 2.38 6.79 3.73
N ILE A 48 2.27 5.58 3.19
CA ILE A 48 3.32 4.90 2.40
C ILE A 48 3.73 5.78 1.22
N GLY A 49 2.78 6.19 0.38
CA GLY A 49 3.07 6.94 -0.83
C GLY A 49 3.49 8.40 -0.58
N ALA A 50 2.86 9.06 0.40
CA ALA A 50 3.09 10.46 0.71
C ALA A 50 4.36 10.70 1.55
N THR A 51 4.86 9.68 2.25
CA THR A 51 6.02 9.80 3.15
C THR A 51 7.18 8.94 2.69
N TYR A 52 7.01 7.61 2.66
CA TYR A 52 8.13 6.67 2.56
C TYR A 52 8.54 6.33 1.12
N LEU A 53 7.61 6.40 0.17
CA LEU A 53 7.89 6.19 -1.26
C LEU A 53 7.93 7.49 -2.07
N LYS A 54 7.69 8.64 -1.42
CA LYS A 54 7.56 9.93 -2.13
C LYS A 54 8.77 10.23 -3.01
N ASP A 55 9.98 10.11 -2.44
CA ASP A 55 11.21 10.42 -3.15
C ASP A 55 11.52 9.39 -4.25
N GLU A 56 11.24 8.11 -4.02
CA GLU A 56 11.39 7.05 -5.03
C GLU A 56 10.47 7.28 -6.22
N ILE A 57 9.21 7.67 -5.99
CA ILE A 57 8.25 8.03 -7.03
C ILE A 57 8.75 9.26 -7.82
N ILE A 58 9.15 10.33 -7.12
CA ILE A 58 9.66 11.56 -7.74
C ILE A 58 10.91 11.28 -8.57
N ASN A 59 11.87 10.52 -8.02
CA ASN A 59 13.12 10.16 -8.69
C ASN A 59 12.86 9.30 -9.93
N ASN A 60 11.94 8.35 -9.86
CA ASN A 60 11.55 7.52 -11.01
C ASN A 60 10.96 8.38 -12.15
N ILE A 61 10.05 9.32 -11.84
CA ILE A 61 9.47 10.23 -12.83
C ILE A 61 10.54 11.15 -13.40
N ALA A 62 11.37 11.76 -12.55
CA ALA A 62 12.46 12.64 -12.98
C ALA A 62 13.47 11.90 -13.87
N LYS A 63 13.78 10.62 -13.58
CA LYS A 63 14.65 9.79 -14.42
C LYS A 63 14.05 9.57 -15.82
N LYS A 64 12.75 9.31 -15.92
CA LYS A 64 12.05 9.20 -17.21
C LYS A 64 12.05 10.53 -17.97
N MET A 65 11.72 11.64 -17.30
CA MET A 65 11.74 12.97 -17.91
C MET A 65 13.13 13.36 -18.44
N LYS A 66 14.22 12.96 -17.77
CA LYS A 66 15.60 13.22 -18.21
C LYS A 66 16.02 12.47 -19.47
N GLN A 67 15.21 11.55 -19.99
CA GLN A 67 15.44 10.91 -21.29
C GLN A 67 15.16 11.87 -22.44
N ASP A 68 14.25 12.84 -22.23
CA ASP A 68 14.04 13.95 -23.15
C ASP A 68 15.12 15.03 -22.93
N PRO A 69 15.92 15.39 -23.95
CA PRO A 69 17.02 16.36 -23.79
C PRO A 69 16.56 17.75 -23.35
N TRP A 70 15.36 18.19 -23.76
CA TRP A 70 14.81 19.50 -23.41
C TRP A 70 14.42 19.53 -21.92
N LEU A 71 13.67 18.52 -21.46
CA LEU A 71 13.34 18.36 -20.04
C LEU A 71 14.58 18.15 -19.17
N GLN A 72 15.58 17.41 -19.67
CA GLN A 72 16.83 17.19 -18.95
C GLN A 72 17.53 18.51 -18.61
N ASN A 73 17.60 19.45 -19.55
CA ASN A 73 18.21 20.75 -19.33
C ASN A 73 17.47 21.54 -18.25
N LEU A 74 16.13 21.57 -18.32
CA LEU A 74 15.27 22.27 -17.33
C LEU A 74 15.37 21.67 -15.92
N LEU A 75 15.53 20.36 -15.81
CA LEU A 75 15.73 19.69 -14.52
C LEU A 75 17.14 19.92 -13.96
N LYS A 76 18.17 19.92 -14.82
CA LYS A 76 19.58 20.12 -14.41
C LYS A 76 19.83 21.55 -13.92
N ASN A 77 19.29 22.55 -14.61
CA ASN A 77 19.44 23.95 -14.23
C ASN A 77 18.41 24.42 -13.19
N GLN A 78 17.63 23.49 -12.61
CA GLN A 78 16.61 23.75 -11.59
C GLN A 78 15.52 24.74 -12.03
N SER A 79 15.25 24.87 -13.34
CA SER A 79 14.15 25.70 -13.85
C SER A 79 12.78 25.06 -13.61
N ILE A 80 12.72 23.73 -13.47
CA ILE A 80 11.50 22.98 -13.10
C ILE A 80 11.82 21.93 -12.01
N SER A 81 10.79 21.49 -11.30
CA SER A 81 10.88 20.39 -10.32
C SER A 81 9.70 19.42 -10.48
N VAL A 82 9.88 18.20 -9.98
CA VAL A 82 8.86 17.13 -10.01
C VAL A 82 8.34 16.93 -8.60
N ASN A 83 7.02 16.80 -8.46
CA ASN A 83 6.37 16.43 -7.21
C ASN A 83 5.37 15.30 -7.44
N SER A 84 5.16 14.46 -6.42
CA SER A 84 4.15 13.40 -6.43
C SER A 84 2.94 13.81 -5.60
N GLN A 85 1.74 13.68 -6.16
CA GLN A 85 0.48 14.01 -5.50
C GLN A 85 -0.28 12.74 -5.12
N VAL A 86 0.22 12.04 -4.09
CA VAL A 86 -0.52 10.95 -3.46
C VAL A 86 -1.59 11.57 -2.55
N THR A 87 -2.83 11.12 -2.70
CA THR A 87 -3.95 11.53 -1.83
C THR A 87 -4.70 10.30 -1.33
N PHE A 88 -5.66 10.49 -0.42
CA PHE A 88 -6.54 9.41 0.06
C PHE A 88 -7.37 8.75 -1.06
N ASP A 89 -7.62 9.47 -2.15
CA ASP A 89 -8.43 9.01 -3.29
C ASP A 89 -7.56 8.72 -4.53
N ASN A 90 -6.32 9.18 -4.55
CA ASN A 90 -5.39 9.00 -5.66
C ASN A 90 -4.12 8.28 -5.22
N LEU A 91 -4.10 6.96 -5.42
CA LEU A 91 -2.93 6.10 -5.21
C LEU A 91 -2.18 5.78 -6.51
N GLU A 92 -2.58 6.39 -7.63
CA GLU A 92 -1.97 6.18 -8.95
C GLU A 92 -0.44 6.38 -8.95
N PRO A 93 0.15 7.36 -8.23
CA PRO A 93 1.60 7.49 -8.22
C PRO A 93 2.32 6.27 -7.62
N ILE A 94 1.68 5.56 -6.68
CA ILE A 94 2.21 4.32 -6.11
C ILE A 94 2.10 3.20 -7.15
N SER A 95 0.94 3.05 -7.81
CA SER A 95 0.74 2.05 -8.87
C SER A 95 1.74 2.23 -10.01
N ALA A 96 1.92 3.47 -10.49
CA ALA A 96 2.84 3.83 -11.56
C ALA A 96 4.31 3.59 -11.18
N PHE A 97 4.65 3.75 -9.90
CA PHE A 97 5.97 3.38 -9.39
C PHE A 97 6.13 1.86 -9.32
N LEU A 98 5.23 1.12 -8.67
CA LEU A 98 5.36 -0.34 -8.57
C LEU A 98 5.45 -1.02 -9.94
N GLY A 99 4.62 -0.57 -10.90
CA GLY A 99 4.60 -1.09 -12.25
C GLY A 99 4.22 -2.56 -12.32
N LYS A 100 4.51 -3.18 -13.47
CA LYS A 100 4.30 -4.61 -13.73
C LYS A 100 5.55 -5.19 -14.37
N VAL A 101 5.80 -6.46 -14.09
CA VAL A 101 6.86 -7.21 -14.77
C VAL A 101 6.48 -7.41 -16.24
N GLY A 102 7.41 -7.21 -17.18
CA GLY A 102 7.15 -7.40 -18.61
C GLY A 102 8.14 -6.67 -19.53
N ASN A 103 7.79 -6.56 -20.80
CA ASN A 103 8.63 -5.92 -21.82
C ASN A 103 8.90 -4.43 -21.51
N PRO A 104 10.17 -4.02 -21.27
CA PRO A 104 10.50 -2.61 -21.03
C PRO A 104 10.13 -1.65 -22.17
N GLU A 105 10.10 -2.15 -23.41
CA GLU A 105 9.72 -1.34 -24.58
C GLU A 105 8.20 -1.09 -24.65
N GLU A 106 7.39 -1.94 -23.99
CA GLU A 106 5.94 -1.81 -23.90
C GLU A 106 5.48 -1.26 -22.53
N GLY A 107 6.41 -0.75 -21.72
CA GLY A 107 6.13 -0.14 -20.43
C GLY A 107 6.17 -1.09 -19.22
N GLY A 108 6.57 -2.35 -19.44
CA GLY A 108 6.90 -3.30 -18.38
C GLY A 108 8.21 -2.99 -17.66
N LEU A 109 8.46 -3.70 -16.56
CA LEU A 109 9.70 -3.64 -15.79
C LEU A 109 10.48 -4.94 -15.97
N ALA A 110 11.81 -4.79 -16.09
CA ALA A 110 12.73 -5.90 -15.88
C ALA A 110 12.52 -6.49 -14.47
N ILE A 111 12.71 -7.81 -14.35
CA ILE A 111 12.41 -8.57 -13.12
C ILE A 111 13.13 -8.00 -11.88
N ASP A 112 14.41 -7.66 -12.02
CA ASP A 112 15.21 -7.14 -10.90
C ASP A 112 14.71 -5.78 -10.41
N GLU A 113 14.29 -4.91 -11.33
CA GLU A 113 13.72 -3.61 -10.98
C GLU A 113 12.34 -3.76 -10.33
N PHE A 114 11.51 -4.69 -10.83
CA PHE A 114 10.23 -5.00 -10.19
C PHE A 114 10.44 -5.49 -8.75
N ILE A 115 11.34 -6.47 -8.54
CA ILE A 115 11.67 -7.00 -7.20
C ILE A 115 12.20 -5.90 -6.29
N ARG A 116 13.09 -5.03 -6.77
CA ARG A 116 13.61 -3.89 -6.01
C ARG A 116 12.48 -2.98 -5.52
N ARG A 117 11.52 -2.63 -6.40
CA ARG A 117 10.39 -1.76 -6.06
C ARG A 117 9.42 -2.42 -5.08
N GLN A 118 9.19 -3.73 -5.22
CA GLN A 118 8.41 -4.51 -4.25
C GLN A 118 9.06 -4.50 -2.86
N GLY A 119 10.39 -4.64 -2.78
CA GLY A 119 11.15 -4.52 -1.53
C GLY A 119 11.03 -3.14 -0.89
N LEU A 120 11.14 -2.06 -1.67
CA LEU A 120 10.96 -0.70 -1.17
C LEU A 120 9.55 -0.46 -0.63
N PHE A 121 8.53 -0.96 -1.32
CA PHE A 121 7.14 -0.86 -0.87
C PHE A 121 6.92 -1.62 0.44
N LEU A 122 7.47 -2.83 0.57
CA LEU A 122 7.45 -3.62 1.79
C LEU A 122 8.07 -2.85 2.97
N GLU A 123 9.27 -2.30 2.79
CA GLU A 123 9.92 -1.50 3.82
C GLU A 123 9.09 -0.27 4.21
N ALA A 124 8.49 0.40 3.23
CA ALA A 124 7.64 1.55 3.44
C ALA A 124 6.36 1.18 4.21
N GLU A 125 5.73 0.05 3.90
CA GLU A 125 4.56 -0.46 4.62
C GLU A 125 4.89 -0.79 6.07
N ILE A 126 6.02 -1.46 6.32
CA ILE A 126 6.50 -1.75 7.67
C ILE A 126 6.68 -0.45 8.47
N LYS A 127 7.43 0.51 7.92
CA LYS A 127 7.68 1.80 8.58
C LYS A 127 6.38 2.56 8.87
N ALA A 128 5.45 2.58 7.90
CA ALA A 128 4.13 3.20 8.07
C ALA A 128 3.33 2.59 9.22
N MET A 129 3.40 1.26 9.41
CA MET A 129 2.71 0.60 10.51
C MET A 129 3.41 0.82 11.87
N TYR A 130 4.74 0.99 11.89
CA TYR A 130 5.46 1.41 13.09
C TYR A 130 5.12 2.83 13.55
N ASP A 131 4.62 3.69 12.66
CA ASP A 131 4.19 5.05 12.99
C ASP A 131 2.82 5.13 13.68
N VAL A 132 2.01 4.07 13.62
CA VAL A 132 0.64 4.04 14.16
C VAL A 132 0.54 4.57 15.60
N PRO A 133 1.41 4.19 16.57
CA PRO A 133 1.36 4.73 17.93
C PRO A 133 1.58 6.25 18.00
N SER A 134 2.39 6.80 17.10
CA SER A 134 2.63 8.25 17.04
C SER A 134 1.40 8.99 16.50
N PHE A 135 0.73 8.43 15.48
CA PHE A 135 -0.50 8.97 14.92
C PHE A 135 -1.68 8.87 15.88
N ILE A 136 -1.74 7.84 16.73
CA ILE A 136 -2.73 7.77 17.81
C ILE A 136 -2.56 8.94 18.78
N LYS A 137 -1.32 9.30 19.15
CA LYS A 137 -1.07 10.46 20.03
C LYS A 137 -1.43 11.77 19.32
N LYS A 138 -1.05 11.88 18.05
CA LYS A 138 -1.34 13.05 17.21
C LYS A 138 -2.85 13.25 17.03
N SER A 139 -3.61 12.19 16.81
CA SER A 139 -5.07 12.30 16.64
C SER A 139 -5.75 12.87 17.89
N GLN A 140 -5.29 12.47 19.07
CA GLN A 140 -5.80 13.00 20.34
C GLN A 140 -5.48 14.50 20.50
N GLN A 141 -4.28 14.93 20.12
CA GLN A 141 -3.90 16.35 20.13
C GLN A 141 -4.75 17.18 19.16
N LEU A 142 -5.21 16.57 18.07
CA LEU A 142 -6.12 17.17 17.10
C LEU A 142 -7.59 17.10 17.51
N GLY A 143 -7.90 16.60 18.71
CA GLY A 143 -9.27 16.55 19.26
C GLY A 143 -10.09 15.33 18.85
N TYR A 144 -9.49 14.31 18.23
CA TYR A 144 -10.20 13.08 17.89
C TYR A 144 -10.21 12.11 19.08
N ASP A 145 -11.41 11.67 19.46
CA ASP A 145 -11.59 10.68 20.52
C ASP A 145 -11.20 9.27 20.08
N ASN A 146 -11.49 8.92 18.83
CA ASN A 146 -11.32 7.57 18.29
C ASN A 146 -10.35 7.55 17.12
N PHE A 147 -9.75 6.39 16.87
CA PHE A 147 -8.71 6.20 15.85
C PHE A 147 -8.94 4.91 15.06
N ILE A 148 -8.80 4.98 13.73
CA ILE A 148 -8.85 3.82 12.85
C ILE A 148 -7.64 3.80 11.91
N ASN A 149 -6.89 2.70 11.96
CA ASN A 149 -5.82 2.37 11.03
C ASN A 149 -6.39 1.50 9.91
N ASP A 150 -6.52 2.08 8.72
CA ASP A 150 -6.77 1.38 7.46
C ASP A 150 -5.44 0.90 6.89
N ALA A 151 -5.03 -0.30 7.28
CA ALA A 151 -3.77 -0.88 6.84
C ALA A 151 -3.84 -1.40 5.39
N GLY A 152 -2.69 -1.47 4.74
CA GLY A 152 -2.54 -2.10 3.42
C GLY A 152 -3.01 -3.56 3.44
N GLY A 153 -3.43 -4.07 2.28
CA GLY A 153 -3.84 -5.48 2.16
C GLY A 153 -2.69 -6.45 2.42
N SER A 154 -1.48 -6.06 2.01
CA SER A 154 -0.24 -6.81 2.13
C SER A 154 0.27 -6.95 3.56
N LEU A 155 -0.21 -6.12 4.50
CA LEU A 155 0.11 -6.29 5.91
C LEU A 155 -0.16 -7.73 6.40
N CYS A 156 -1.19 -8.40 5.87
CA CYS A 156 -1.55 -9.78 6.23
C CYS A 156 -0.48 -10.82 5.87
N GLU A 157 0.41 -10.49 4.93
CA GLU A 157 1.48 -11.36 4.43
C GLU A 157 2.82 -11.07 5.14
N LEU A 158 2.88 -10.07 6.03
CA LEU A 158 4.10 -9.76 6.77
C LEU A 158 4.36 -10.79 7.86
N GLU A 159 5.62 -11.21 8.01
CA GLU A 159 6.07 -12.08 9.09
C GLU A 159 6.70 -11.32 10.27
N ASP A 160 6.44 -10.01 10.41
CA ASP A 160 6.96 -9.20 11.52
C ASP A 160 6.11 -9.36 12.79
N LYS A 161 6.46 -10.35 13.63
CA LYS A 161 5.82 -10.58 14.94
C LYS A 161 5.87 -9.36 15.86
N LYS A 162 6.93 -8.55 15.81
CA LYS A 162 7.07 -7.37 16.68
C LYS A 162 6.09 -6.29 16.27
N LEU A 163 5.90 -6.10 14.96
CA LEU A 163 4.91 -5.17 14.43
C LEU A 163 3.49 -5.56 14.87
N TYR A 164 3.11 -6.83 14.75
CA TYR A 164 1.80 -7.28 15.23
C TYR A 164 1.62 -7.08 16.74
N GLN A 165 2.67 -7.33 17.53
CA GLN A 165 2.64 -7.05 18.96
C GLN A 165 2.48 -5.55 19.26
N LEU A 166 3.13 -4.68 18.48
CA LEU A 166 2.97 -3.23 18.58
C LEU A 166 1.54 -2.81 18.25
N LEU A 167 0.99 -3.27 17.14
CA LEU A 167 -0.38 -2.96 16.73
C LEU A 167 -1.40 -3.47 17.75
N ALA A 168 -1.26 -4.71 18.22
CA ALA A 168 -2.14 -5.31 19.22
C ALA A 168 -2.03 -4.66 20.60
N LYS A 169 -0.87 -4.06 20.93
CA LYS A 169 -0.69 -3.28 22.17
C LYS A 169 -1.42 -1.94 22.11
N ASN A 170 -1.58 -1.35 20.93
CA ASN A 170 -2.10 0.01 20.77
C ASN A 170 -3.53 0.07 20.22
N THR A 171 -4.00 -1.00 19.57
CA THR A 171 -5.30 -1.06 18.89
C THR A 171 -5.92 -2.44 19.01
N LEU A 172 -7.26 -2.51 18.92
CA LEU A 172 -7.94 -3.76 18.65
C LEU A 172 -7.82 -4.07 17.15
N ILE A 173 -7.21 -5.21 16.83
CA ILE A 173 -7.08 -5.69 15.45
C ILE A 173 -8.37 -6.39 15.04
N VAL A 174 -9.00 -5.90 13.98
CA VAL A 174 -10.23 -6.45 13.40
C VAL A 174 -9.92 -6.97 12.00
N TYR A 175 -10.06 -8.29 11.82
CA TYR A 175 -9.86 -8.92 10.51
C TYR A 175 -11.19 -9.03 9.77
N ILE A 176 -11.28 -8.41 8.59
CA ILE A 176 -12.43 -8.50 7.70
C ILE A 176 -12.23 -9.73 6.81
N LYS A 177 -12.96 -10.79 7.15
CA LYS A 177 -12.96 -12.05 6.40
C LYS A 177 -13.92 -11.97 5.21
N THR A 178 -13.45 -12.37 4.04
CA THR A 178 -14.28 -12.54 2.83
C THR A 178 -14.88 -13.94 2.75
N ASN A 179 -15.96 -14.10 1.98
CA ASN A 179 -16.51 -15.40 1.57
C ASN A 179 -16.23 -15.67 0.08
N LYS A 180 -16.53 -16.88 -0.41
CA LYS A 180 -16.19 -17.30 -1.79
C LYS A 180 -16.85 -16.44 -2.86
N ASP A 181 -18.08 -15.97 -2.64
CA ASP A 181 -18.80 -15.16 -3.62
C ASP A 181 -18.23 -13.74 -3.68
N ALA A 182 -17.92 -13.16 -2.52
CA ALA A 182 -17.24 -11.88 -2.43
C ALA A 182 -15.82 -11.96 -3.03
N GLU A 183 -15.10 -13.06 -2.85
CA GLU A 183 -13.79 -13.29 -3.47
C GLU A 183 -13.84 -13.23 -5.00
N LYS A 184 -14.83 -13.86 -5.63
CA LYS A 184 -15.03 -13.75 -7.09
C LYS A 184 -15.23 -12.30 -7.54
N MET A 185 -16.08 -11.56 -6.82
CA MET A 185 -16.32 -10.14 -7.12
C MET A 185 -15.05 -9.30 -6.92
N LEU A 186 -14.23 -9.62 -5.93
CA LEU A 186 -12.94 -8.94 -5.69
C LEU A 186 -11.97 -9.20 -6.84
N ILE A 187 -11.89 -10.44 -7.33
CA ILE A 187 -11.06 -10.80 -8.49
C ILE A 187 -11.52 -10.02 -9.72
N GLU A 188 -12.82 -9.98 -10.02
CA GLU A 188 -13.36 -9.22 -11.15
C GLU A 188 -13.06 -7.72 -11.04
N ARG A 189 -13.24 -7.14 -9.85
CA ARG A 189 -12.90 -5.72 -9.60
C ARG A 189 -11.41 -5.44 -9.77
N SER A 190 -10.54 -6.33 -9.29
CA SER A 190 -9.09 -6.17 -9.40
C SER A 190 -8.61 -6.15 -10.86
N LYS A 191 -9.30 -6.85 -11.77
CA LYS A 191 -9.04 -6.81 -13.21
C LYS A 191 -9.41 -5.45 -13.82
N ASN A 192 -10.50 -4.84 -13.35
CA ASN A 192 -11.01 -3.58 -13.90
C ASN A 192 -10.32 -2.34 -13.31
N GLN A 193 -9.93 -2.38 -12.03
CA GLN A 193 -9.26 -1.28 -11.31
C GLN A 193 -8.14 -1.86 -10.44
N PRO A 194 -6.96 -2.11 -11.01
CA PRO A 194 -5.84 -2.67 -10.27
C PRO A 194 -5.32 -1.65 -9.25
N LYS A 195 -5.40 -1.99 -7.96
CA LYS A 195 -4.68 -1.28 -6.90
C LYS A 195 -3.18 -1.55 -6.99
N PRO A 196 -2.33 -0.74 -6.34
CA PRO A 196 -0.96 -1.16 -6.06
C PRO A 196 -0.99 -2.52 -5.34
N VAL A 197 -0.29 -3.53 -5.90
CA VAL A 197 -0.22 -4.88 -5.32
C VAL A 197 1.22 -5.15 -4.93
N TYR A 198 1.39 -5.54 -3.68
CA TYR A 198 2.59 -6.21 -3.23
C TYR A 198 2.43 -7.71 -3.41
N TYR A 199 3.49 -8.37 -3.87
CA TYR A 199 3.57 -9.81 -3.98
C TYR A 199 4.65 -10.35 -3.05
N HIS A 200 4.28 -11.28 -2.17
CA HIS A 200 5.28 -11.99 -1.38
C HIS A 200 6.32 -12.66 -2.30
N PRO A 201 7.65 -12.53 -2.04
CA PRO A 201 8.69 -12.97 -2.97
C PRO A 201 8.56 -14.43 -3.43
N ASN A 202 8.31 -15.35 -2.50
CA ASN A 202 8.15 -16.78 -2.82
C ASN A 202 6.92 -17.05 -3.70
N PHE A 203 5.82 -16.33 -3.43
CA PHE A 203 4.62 -16.45 -4.24
C PHE A 203 4.86 -15.88 -5.64
N PHE A 204 5.47 -14.70 -5.73
CA PHE A 204 5.77 -14.05 -7.00
C PHE A 204 6.65 -14.95 -7.89
N ALA A 205 7.74 -15.50 -7.34
CA ALA A 205 8.65 -16.37 -8.08
C ALA A 205 7.92 -17.61 -8.64
N SER A 206 7.13 -18.29 -7.80
CA SER A 206 6.37 -19.48 -8.22
C SER A 206 5.26 -19.15 -9.24
N ALA A 207 4.53 -18.05 -9.02
CA ALA A 207 3.46 -17.61 -9.91
C ALA A 207 4.00 -17.16 -11.28
N LEU A 208 5.14 -16.45 -11.29
CA LEU A 208 5.80 -16.01 -12.52
C LEU A 208 6.30 -17.21 -13.32
N GLN A 209 6.97 -18.17 -12.67
CA GLN A 209 7.41 -19.39 -13.34
C GLN A 209 6.23 -20.15 -13.95
N SER A 210 5.16 -20.35 -13.17
CA SER A 210 3.94 -21.01 -13.65
C SER A 210 3.31 -20.27 -14.84
N TYR A 211 3.36 -18.94 -14.83
CA TYR A 211 2.86 -18.11 -15.94
C TYR A 211 3.71 -18.26 -17.20
N LEU A 212 5.04 -18.23 -17.07
CA LEU A 212 5.96 -18.40 -18.20
C LEU A 212 5.79 -19.78 -18.84
N GLU A 213 5.75 -20.84 -18.02
CA GLU A 213 5.52 -22.22 -18.49
C GLU A 213 4.17 -22.36 -19.22
N LYS A 214 3.09 -21.83 -18.64
CA LYS A 214 1.75 -21.89 -19.24
C LYS A 214 1.65 -21.18 -20.58
N ASN A 215 2.41 -20.10 -20.77
CA ASN A 215 2.39 -19.29 -21.98
C ASN A 215 3.54 -19.61 -22.94
N SER A 216 4.37 -20.63 -22.63
CA SER A 216 5.55 -21.01 -23.43
C SER A 216 6.50 -19.83 -23.67
N LEU A 217 6.76 -19.06 -22.60
CA LEU A 217 7.69 -17.94 -22.60
C LEU A 217 8.96 -18.34 -21.87
N ASP A 218 10.12 -18.02 -22.45
CA ASP A 218 11.43 -18.29 -21.84
C ASP A 218 11.89 -17.12 -20.97
N TYR A 219 11.45 -15.90 -21.29
CA TYR A 219 11.88 -14.68 -20.64
C TYR A 219 10.71 -13.77 -20.26
N VAL A 220 10.88 -13.10 -19.12
CA VAL A 220 9.96 -12.07 -18.61
C VAL A 220 9.69 -10.95 -19.61
N ALA A 221 10.68 -10.59 -20.44
CA ALA A 221 10.55 -9.55 -21.45
C ALA A 221 9.55 -9.91 -22.57
N GLN A 222 9.07 -11.16 -22.63
CA GLN A 222 8.04 -11.59 -23.58
C GLN A 222 6.61 -11.45 -23.03
N ILE A 223 6.45 -10.93 -21.81
CA ILE A 223 5.14 -10.63 -21.22
C ILE A 223 4.71 -9.25 -21.69
N ASN A 224 3.53 -9.18 -22.33
CA ASN A 224 2.87 -7.96 -22.80
C ASN A 224 1.80 -7.48 -21.81
#